data_AF-A0A935S8P5-F1
#
_entry.id   AF-A0A935S8P5-F1
#
_cell.length_a   1.000
_cell.length_b   1.000
_cell.length_c   1.000
_cell.angle_alpha   90.00
_cell.angle_beta   90.00
_cell.angle_gamma   90.00
#
_symmetry.space_group_name_H-M   'P 1'
#
loop_
_entity.id
_entity.type
_entity.pdbx_description
1 polymer ?
#
loop_
_entity_poly.entity_id
_entity_poly.type
_entity_poly.pdbx_seq_one_letter_code
_entity_poly.pdbx_strand_id
1 'polypeptide(L)'
;MEHALLDWLARVGSSAFRYSALAFVVVNGAAIAAVVMTRDRSLVNRWTGRVLAANLLLAGTGLGVPLVTTVSRLGIMAISPSIRVIPVVGDQGRDEAIESSPLQR
;
A
#
# COMPACT_ATOMS: atom_id res chain seq x y z
N MET A 1 4.13 25.41 -0.47
CA MET A 1 2.91 24.80 0.11
C MET A 1 2.44 23.60 -0.71
N GLU A 2 2.41 23.70 -2.04
CA GLU A 2 1.99 22.61 -2.94
C GLU A 2 2.77 21.29 -2.76
N HIS A 3 4.10 21.34 -2.65
CA HIS A 3 4.90 20.13 -2.38
C HIS A 3 4.52 19.42 -1.07
N ALA A 4 4.24 20.18 0.00
CA ALA A 4 3.81 19.61 1.27
C ALA A 4 2.43 18.92 1.18
N LEU A 5 1.53 19.46 0.35
CA LEU A 5 0.23 18.85 0.08
C LEU A 5 0.38 17.53 -0.71
N LEU A 6 1.24 17.50 -1.74
CA LEU A 6 1.49 16.31 -2.55
C LEU A 6 2.13 15.18 -1.73
N ASP A 7 3.06 15.52 -0.83
CA ASP A 7 3.70 14.57 0.08
C ASP A 7 2.72 14.04 1.13
N TRP A 8 1.85 14.91 1.66
CA TRP A 8 0.80 14.50 2.58
C TRP A 8 -0.20 13.55 1.91
N LEU A 9 -0.65 13.86 0.68
CA LEU A 9 -1.51 12.96 -0.11
C LEU A 9 -0.84 11.59 -0.29
N ALA A 10 0.42 11.56 -0.75
CA ALA A 10 1.16 10.31 -0.95
C ALA A 10 1.25 9.47 0.34
N ARG A 11 1.50 10.13 1.48
CA ARG A 11 1.58 9.48 2.79
C ARG A 11 0.22 8.95 3.27
N VAL A 12 -0.85 9.71 3.07
CA VAL A 12 -2.22 9.30 3.44
C VAL A 12 -2.67 8.10 2.59
N GLY A 13 -2.46 8.15 1.27
CA GLY A 13 -2.80 7.04 0.37
C GLY A 13 -2.02 5.76 0.72
N SER A 14 -0.71 5.85 0.93
CA SER A 14 0.12 4.71 1.32
C SER A 14 -0.27 4.13 2.68
N SER A 15 -0.57 5.00 3.65
CA SER A 15 -1.00 4.56 4.98
C SER A 15 -2.36 3.89 4.94
N ALA A 16 -3.33 4.45 4.20
CA ALA A 16 -4.66 3.85 4.03
C ALA A 16 -4.57 2.46 3.39
N PHE A 17 -3.76 2.30 2.34
CA PHE A 17 -3.50 0.98 1.75
C PHE A 17 -2.91 0.00 2.76
N ARG A 18 -1.87 0.41 3.51
CA ARG A 18 -1.22 -0.45 4.51
C ARG A 18 -2.17 -0.88 5.63
N TYR A 19 -2.96 0.04 6.18
CA TYR A 19 -3.91 -0.27 7.23
C TYR A 19 -5.04 -1.17 6.72
N SER A 20 -5.56 -0.91 5.52
CA SER A 20 -6.58 -1.79 4.92
C SER A 20 -6.01 -3.17 4.58
N ALA A 21 -4.79 -3.27 4.07
CA ALA A 21 -4.13 -4.55 3.82
C ALA A 21 -3.92 -5.35 5.13
N LEU A 22 -3.43 -4.68 6.18
CA LEU A 22 -3.23 -5.31 7.48
C LEU A 22 -4.55 -5.80 8.09
N ALA A 23 -5.57 -4.95 8.11
CA ALA A 23 -6.89 -5.30 8.63
C ALA A 23 -7.55 -6.42 7.82
N PHE A 24 -7.37 -6.47 6.50
CA PHE A 24 -7.82 -7.58 5.67
C PHE A 24 -7.19 -8.91 6.11
N VAL A 25 -5.87 -8.94 6.30
CA VAL A 25 -5.18 -10.15 6.77
C VAL A 25 -5.69 -10.59 8.15
N VAL A 26 -5.86 -9.64 9.08
CA VAL A 26 -6.37 -9.92 10.43
C VAL A 26 -7.78 -10.48 10.40
N VAL A 27 -8.70 -9.85 9.65
CA VAL A 27 -10.11 -10.29 9.56
C VAL A 27 -10.20 -11.69 8.95
N ASN A 28 -9.49 -11.95 7.86
CA ASN A 28 -9.52 -13.27 7.22
C ASN A 28 -8.80 -14.33 8.08
N GLY A 29 -7.68 -13.99 8.71
CA GLY A 29 -6.98 -14.88 9.64
C GLY A 29 -7.85 -15.28 10.83
N ALA A 30 -8.55 -14.31 11.44
CA ALA A 30 -9.50 -14.56 12.53
C ALA A 30 -10.66 -15.46 12.07
N ALA A 31 -11.21 -15.22 10.88
CA ALA A 31 -12.27 -16.06 10.33
C ALA A 31 -11.82 -17.51 10.11
N ILE A 32 -10.62 -17.72 9.54
CA ILE A 32 -10.03 -19.06 9.36
C ILE A 32 -9.84 -19.74 10.72
N ALA A 33 -9.22 -19.07 11.68
CA ALA A 33 -8.99 -19.61 13.01
C ALA A 33 -10.30 -20.02 13.69
N ALA A 34 -11.33 -19.18 13.57
CA ALA A 34 -12.62 -19.42 14.20
C ALA A 34 -13.38 -20.59 13.54
N VAL A 35 -13.28 -20.78 12.22
CA VAL A 35 -13.79 -21.97 11.52
C VAL A 35 -13.08 -23.25 11.98
N VAL A 36 -11.75 -23.21 12.10
CA VAL A 36 -10.96 -24.36 12.56
C VAL A 36 -11.33 -24.76 13.99
N MET A 37 -11.60 -23.78 14.86
CA MET A 37 -12.00 -24.01 16.26
C MET A 37 -13.44 -24.48 16.42
N THR A 38 -14.40 -23.85 15.72
CA THR A 38 -15.83 -24.15 15.93
C THR A 38 -16.33 -25.35 15.12
N ARG A 39 -15.79 -25.57 13.90
CA ARG A 39 -16.24 -26.62 12.95
C ARG A 39 -17.75 -26.67 12.67
N ASP A 40 -18.54 -25.71 13.17
CA ASP A 40 -19.98 -25.63 13.01
C ASP A 40 -20.35 -24.71 11.83
N ARG A 41 -21.02 -25.29 10.84
CA ARG A 41 -21.39 -24.61 9.59
C ARG A 41 -22.48 -23.55 9.80
N SER A 42 -23.31 -23.67 10.83
CA SER A 42 -24.40 -22.73 11.10
C SER A 42 -23.90 -21.39 11.65
N LEU A 43 -22.88 -21.43 12.52
CA LEU A 43 -22.19 -20.25 13.03
C LEU A 43 -21.43 -19.54 11.90
N VAL A 44 -20.78 -20.31 11.04
CA VAL A 44 -20.08 -19.77 9.88
C VAL A 44 -21.04 -19.02 8.96
N ASN A 45 -22.19 -19.60 8.63
CA ASN A 45 -23.16 -18.95 7.75
C ASN A 45 -23.66 -17.58 8.29
N ARG A 46 -23.78 -17.43 9.62
CA ARG A 46 -24.22 -16.16 10.24
C ARG A 46 -23.17 -15.05 10.16
N TRP A 47 -21.89 -15.36 10.30
CA TRP A 47 -20.84 -14.33 10.23
C TRP A 47 -20.24 -14.15 8.84
N THR A 48 -20.45 -15.07 7.90
CA THR A 48 -19.84 -15.00 6.56
C THR A 48 -20.26 -13.72 5.85
N GLY A 49 -21.55 -13.35 5.96
CA GLY A 49 -22.04 -12.08 5.42
C GLY A 49 -21.35 -10.85 6.04
N ARG A 50 -21.05 -10.89 7.35
CA ARG A 50 -20.32 -9.81 8.05
C ARG A 50 -18.85 -9.73 7.63
N VAL A 51 -18.18 -10.87 7.53
CA VAL A 51 -16.78 -10.96 7.07
C VAL A 51 -16.68 -10.51 5.61
N LEU A 52 -17.63 -10.91 4.77
CA LEU A 52 -17.70 -10.47 3.38
C LEU A 52 -17.91 -8.96 3.30
N ALA A 53 -18.86 -8.39 4.06
CA ALA A 53 -19.07 -6.94 4.11
C ALA A 53 -17.81 -6.19 4.57
N ALA A 54 -17.11 -6.70 5.60
CA ALA A 54 -15.84 -6.14 6.05
C ALA A 54 -14.78 -6.18 4.95
N ASN A 55 -14.65 -7.31 4.24
CA ASN A 55 -13.73 -7.45 3.12
C ASN A 55 -14.05 -6.49 1.97
N LEU A 56 -15.32 -6.30 1.61
CA LEU A 56 -15.73 -5.31 0.60
C LEU A 56 -15.35 -3.89 1.03
N LEU A 57 -15.58 -3.54 2.30
CA LEU A 57 -15.23 -2.22 2.83
C LEU A 57 -13.72 -2.01 2.86
N LEU A 58 -12.96 -3.03 3.25
CA LEU A 58 -11.50 -3.03 3.26
C LEU A 58 -10.91 -2.92 1.85
N ALA A 59 -11.46 -3.65 0.88
CA ALA A 59 -11.07 -3.53 -0.52
C ALA A 59 -11.43 -2.15 -1.08
N GLY A 60 -12.64 -1.66 -0.78
CA GLY A 60 -13.12 -0.36 -1.22
C GLY A 60 -12.28 0.79 -0.69
N THR A 61 -11.92 0.77 0.59
CA THR A 61 -11.07 1.81 1.20
C THR A 61 -9.59 1.64 0.82
N GLY A 62 -9.10 0.40 0.83
CA GLY A 62 -7.70 0.06 0.52
C GLY A 62 -7.33 0.38 -0.93
N LEU A 63 -8.25 0.25 -1.88
CA LEU A 63 -8.02 0.60 -3.28
C LEU A 63 -8.57 1.99 -3.64
N GLY A 64 -9.74 2.34 -3.11
CA GLY A 64 -10.41 3.61 -3.43
C GLY A 64 -9.68 4.83 -2.90
N VAL A 65 -9.15 4.79 -1.67
CA VAL A 65 -8.43 5.95 -1.10
C VAL A 65 -7.14 6.23 -1.89
N PRO A 66 -6.23 5.27 -2.15
CA PRO A 66 -5.06 5.51 -2.99
C PRO A 66 -5.40 5.96 -4.41
N LEU A 67 -6.46 5.41 -5.00
CA LEU A 67 -6.92 5.80 -6.34
C LEU A 67 -7.35 7.26 -6.38
N VAL A 68 -8.25 7.68 -5.49
CA VAL A 68 -8.71 9.07 -5.37
C VAL A 68 -7.53 10.01 -5.14
N THR A 69 -6.63 9.64 -4.23
CA THR A 69 -5.42 10.40 -3.93
C THR A 69 -4.53 10.57 -5.17
N THR A 70 -4.34 9.52 -5.97
CA THR A 70 -3.54 9.57 -7.20
C THR A 70 -4.18 10.45 -8.26
N VAL A 71 -5.50 10.32 -8.46
CA VAL A 71 -6.26 11.15 -9.40
C VAL A 71 -6.21 12.62 -8.99
N SER A 72 -6.39 12.94 -7.71
CA SER A 72 -6.24 14.31 -7.21
C SER A 72 -4.84 14.85 -7.44
N ARG A 73 -3.80 14.04 -7.19
CA ARG A 73 -2.39 14.43 -7.40
C ARG A 73 -2.10 14.74 -8.88
N LEU A 74 -2.61 13.92 -9.79
CA LEU A 74 -2.51 14.13 -11.23
C LEU A 74 -3.27 15.40 -11.67
N GLY A 75 -4.46 15.63 -11.13
CA GLY A 75 -5.23 16.84 -11.39
C GLY A 75 -4.48 18.11 -10.98
N ILE A 76 -3.86 18.10 -9.80
CA ILE A 76 -3.04 19.23 -9.32
C ILE A 76 -1.83 19.45 -10.24
N MET A 77 -1.09 18.38 -10.56
CA MET A 77 0.08 18.47 -11.48
C MET A 77 -0.29 18.92 -12.89
N ALA A 78 -1.50 18.65 -13.37
CA ALA A 78 -1.96 19.07 -14.69
C ALA A 78 -2.27 20.59 -14.77
N ILE A 79 -2.64 21.19 -13.63
CA ILE A 79 -3.02 22.61 -13.55
C ILE A 79 -1.80 23.46 -13.12
N SER A 80 -0.83 22.88 -12.41
CA SER A 80 0.44 23.53 -12.08
C SER A 80 1.44 23.45 -13.24
N PRO A 81 1.87 24.57 -13.81
CA PRO A 81 2.96 24.57 -14.77
C PRO A 81 4.25 24.27 -14.00
N SER A 82 4.99 23.23 -14.45
CA SER A 82 6.36 22.84 -14.06
C SER A 82 6.55 21.90 -12.86
N ILE A 83 6.61 20.59 -13.14
CA ILE A 83 7.50 19.65 -12.44
C ILE A 83 8.15 18.73 -13.48
N ARG A 84 9.43 18.98 -13.81
CA ARG A 84 10.26 17.99 -14.51
C ARG A 84 10.51 16.83 -13.52
N VAL A 85 9.94 15.68 -13.81
CA VAL A 85 10.24 14.44 -13.10
C VAL A 85 11.63 13.98 -13.54
N ILE A 86 12.63 14.09 -12.66
CA ILE A 86 13.91 13.38 -12.82
C ILE A 86 13.69 11.97 -12.28
N PRO A 87 13.77 10.90 -13.09
CA PRO A 87 13.71 9.54 -12.58
C PRO A 87 14.98 9.27 -11.75
N VAL A 88 14.81 9.00 -10.45
CA VAL A 88 15.84 8.34 -9.66
C VAL A 88 15.88 6.88 -10.11
N VAL A 89 16.83 6.59 -11.01
CA VAL A 89 17.27 5.22 -11.31
C VAL A 89 18.05 4.75 -10.10
N GLY A 90 17.44 3.90 -9.29
CA GLY A 90 18.18 3.08 -8.34
C GLY A 90 18.72 1.86 -9.08
N ASP A 91 20.04 1.75 -9.16
CA ASP A 91 20.85 0.55 -8.86
C ASP A 91 22.20 0.61 -9.61
N GLN A 92 23.26 1.06 -8.92
CA GLN A 92 24.65 0.76 -9.34
C GLN A 92 25.57 0.70 -8.11
N GLY A 93 25.18 -0.09 -7.12
CA GLY A 93 26.03 -0.44 -5.99
C GLY A 93 26.95 -1.63 -6.25
N ARG A 94 27.51 -1.85 -7.45
CA ARG A 94 28.25 -3.09 -7.74
C ARG A 94 29.62 -3.02 -8.42
N ASP A 95 30.05 -1.90 -9.01
CA ASP A 95 31.24 -1.97 -9.87
C ASP A 95 32.52 -1.34 -9.29
N GLU A 96 32.44 -0.43 -8.31
CA GLU A 96 33.65 0.26 -7.79
C GLU A 96 34.35 -0.42 -6.61
N ALA A 97 33.74 -1.45 -6.01
CA ALA A 97 34.35 -2.19 -4.88
C ALA A 97 35.25 -3.36 -5.34
N ILE A 98 35.25 -3.69 -6.63
CA ILE A 98 36.00 -4.83 -7.19
C ILE A 98 37.29 -4.39 -7.91
N GLU A 99 37.46 -3.09 -8.20
CA GLU A 99 38.73 -2.51 -8.66
C GLU A 99 39.61 -2.18 -7.43
N SER A 100 40.13 -3.20 -6.76
CA SER A 100 41.56 -3.56 -6.86
C SER A 100 42.47 -2.47 -6.25
N SER A 101 42.51 -2.39 -4.93
CA SER A 101 43.56 -3.01 -4.10
C SER A 101 44.97 -2.42 -4.31
N PRO A 102 45.47 -1.61 -3.36
CA PRO A 102 46.76 -0.93 -3.46
C PRO A 102 47.88 -1.80 -2.90
N LEU A 103 48.46 -2.70 -3.68
CA LEU A 103 49.72 -3.37 -3.33
C LEU A 103 50.44 -3.88 -4.60
N GLN A 104 51.51 -3.20 -5.04
CA GLN A 104 52.84 -3.81 -5.21
C GLN A 104 53.89 -2.87 -5.83
N ARG A 105 54.98 -2.72 -5.05
CA ARG A 105 56.37 -2.31 -5.38
C ARG A 105 56.68 -0.87 -5.71
#